data_AF-A0A3C1KCS2-F1
#
_entry.id   AF-A0A3C1KCS2-F1
#
_cell.length_a   1.000
_cell.length_b   1.000
_cell.length_c   1.000
_cell.angle_alpha   90.00
_cell.angle_beta   90.00
_cell.angle_gamma   90.00
#
_symmetry.space_group_name_H-M   'P 1'
#
loop_
_entity.id
_entity.type
_entity.pdbx_description
1 polymer ?
#
loop_
_entity_poly.entity_id
_entity_poly.type
_entity_poly.pdbx_seq_one_letter_code
_entity_poly.pdbx_strand_id
1 'polypeptide(L)'
;GSLPESWGVPEDEKARSTKLGVRKINQGMDSHMAYAAAARRSLAEDGLTVDPAPFQRAARQAMEKIVAERMHVFGQAGQAYRHR
;
A
#
# COMPACT_ATOMS: atom_id res chain seq x y z
N GLY A 1 14.76 4.14 -9.69
CA GLY A 1 14.14 3.33 -10.76
C GLY A 1 13.26 4.24 -11.58
N SER A 2 13.06 3.95 -12.86
CA SER A 2 12.18 4.72 -13.75
C SER A 2 10.75 4.19 -13.67
N LEU A 3 9.78 5.10 -13.56
CA LEU A 3 8.35 4.81 -13.71
C LEU A 3 7.81 5.75 -14.79
N PRO A 4 7.03 5.25 -15.76
CA PRO A 4 6.33 6.14 -16.68
C PRO A 4 5.31 6.99 -15.92
N GLU A 5 5.00 8.17 -16.46
CA GLU A 5 3.91 8.99 -15.95
C GLU A 5 2.60 8.20 -16.01
N SER A 6 1.85 8.21 -14.90
CA SER A 6 0.54 7.57 -14.81
C SER A 6 -0.29 8.26 -13.74
N TRP A 7 -1.61 8.20 -13.91
CA TRP A 7 -2.56 8.75 -12.97
C TRP A 7 -3.50 7.66 -12.46
N GLY A 8 -3.73 7.65 -11.16
CA GLY A 8 -4.69 6.76 -10.52
C GLY A 8 -6.06 7.41 -10.35
N VAL A 9 -7.01 6.64 -9.85
CA VAL A 9 -8.30 7.18 -9.41
C VAL A 9 -8.09 8.01 -8.12
N PRO A 10 -8.60 9.25 -8.07
CA PRO A 10 -8.53 10.10 -6.87
C PRO A 10 -9.12 9.44 -5.62
N GLU A 11 -8.58 9.75 -4.45
CA GLU A 11 -8.98 9.11 -3.18
C GLU A 11 -10.37 9.53 -2.73
N ASP A 12 -10.75 10.79 -2.95
CA ASP A 12 -12.09 11.32 -2.69
C ASP A 12 -13.15 10.63 -3.55
N GLU A 13 -12.83 10.31 -4.80
CA GLU A 13 -13.68 9.52 -5.68
C GLU A 13 -13.85 8.07 -5.21
N LYS A 14 -12.76 7.43 -4.76
CA LYS A 14 -12.84 6.10 -4.14
C LYS A 14 -13.71 6.14 -2.88
N ALA A 15 -13.53 7.13 -2.01
CA ALA A 15 -14.32 7.30 -0.80
C ALA A 15 -15.80 7.62 -1.10
N ARG A 16 -16.09 8.38 -2.17
CA ARG A 16 -17.45 8.63 -2.64
C ARG A 16 -18.12 7.35 -3.12
N SER A 17 -17.40 6.51 -3.87
CA SER A 17 -17.93 5.26 -4.42
C SER A 17 -18.47 4.29 -3.35
N THR A 18 -17.85 4.25 -2.16
CA THR A 18 -18.30 3.36 -1.06
C THR A 18 -19.66 3.78 -0.50
N LYS A 19 -19.98 5.09 -0.56
CA LYS A 19 -21.30 5.64 -0.20
C LYS A 19 -22.36 5.36 -1.26
N LEU A 20 -21.94 5.12 -2.50
CA LEU A 20 -22.81 4.83 -3.65
C LEU A 20 -23.05 3.32 -3.86
N GLY A 21 -22.58 2.47 -2.93
CA GLY A 21 -22.87 1.04 -2.94
C GLY A 21 -21.72 0.15 -3.41
N VAL A 22 -20.55 0.70 -3.77
CA VAL A 22 -19.36 -0.13 -4.03
C VAL A 22 -18.89 -0.80 -2.73
N ARG A 23 -18.77 -2.13 -2.74
CA ARG A 23 -18.38 -2.93 -1.56
C ARG A 23 -17.02 -3.62 -1.68
N LYS A 24 -16.38 -3.58 -2.85
CA LYS A 24 -15.04 -4.14 -3.08
C LYS A 24 -14.25 -3.24 -4.01
N ILE A 25 -13.08 -2.81 -3.57
CA ILE A 25 -12.15 -1.99 -4.36
C ILE A 25 -10.86 -2.79 -4.53
N ASN A 26 -10.44 -3.01 -5.78
CA ASN A 26 -9.13 -3.60 -6.08
C ASN A 26 -8.06 -2.51 -5.98
N GLN A 27 -7.03 -2.75 -5.18
CA GLN A 27 -5.92 -1.83 -4.96
C GLN A 27 -4.62 -2.62 -4.84
N GLY A 28 -3.53 -2.14 -5.45
CA GLY A 28 -2.25 -2.85 -5.38
C GLY A 28 -1.08 -2.10 -6.01
N MET A 29 -1.30 -1.23 -6.99
CA MET A 29 -0.21 -0.49 -7.63
C MET A 29 0.57 0.37 -6.63
N ASP A 30 -0.13 1.12 -5.76
CA ASP A 30 0.47 1.98 -4.74
C ASP A 30 1.25 1.18 -3.69
N SER A 31 0.69 0.08 -3.20
CA SER A 31 1.33 -0.76 -2.19
C SER A 31 2.55 -1.52 -2.77
N HIS A 32 2.48 -1.95 -4.03
CA HIS A 32 3.61 -2.53 -4.76
C HIS A 32 4.72 -1.50 -5.03
N MET A 33 4.35 -0.27 -5.39
CA MET A 33 5.31 0.82 -5.58
C MET A 33 6.03 1.16 -4.27
N ALA A 34 5.29 1.25 -3.15
CA ALA A 34 5.88 1.48 -1.84
C ALA A 34 6.83 0.35 -1.43
N TYR A 35 6.42 -0.91 -1.63
CA TYR A 35 7.27 -2.07 -1.39
C TYR A 35 8.57 -1.99 -2.21
N ALA A 36 8.45 -1.80 -3.53
CA ALA A 36 9.60 -1.77 -4.43
C ALA A 36 10.54 -0.60 -4.13
N ALA A 37 10.00 0.57 -3.80
CA ALA A 37 10.79 1.74 -3.43
C ALA A 37 11.60 1.48 -2.15
N ALA A 38 10.95 0.96 -1.11
CA ALA A 38 11.59 0.67 0.17
C ALA A 38 12.63 -0.45 0.07
N ALA A 39 12.33 -1.52 -0.67
CA ALA A 39 13.29 -2.59 -0.95
C ALA A 39 14.55 -2.06 -1.65
N ARG A 40 14.38 -1.28 -2.74
CA ARG A 40 15.50 -0.69 -3.49
C ARG A 40 16.35 0.22 -2.61
N ARG A 41 15.72 1.03 -1.76
CA ARG A 41 16.43 1.90 -0.83
C ARG A 41 17.25 1.10 0.18
N SER A 42 16.64 0.11 0.83
CA SER A 42 17.32 -0.73 1.82
C SER A 42 18.51 -1.48 1.22
N LEU A 43 18.39 -2.01 0.00
CA LEU A 43 19.47 -2.69 -0.69
C LEU A 43 20.58 -1.74 -1.17
N ALA A 44 20.26 -0.48 -1.43
CA ALA A 44 21.25 0.53 -1.80
C ALA A 44 22.00 1.09 -0.58
N GLU A 45 21.36 1.11 0.59
CA GLU A 45 21.96 1.58 1.86
C GLU A 45 22.92 0.54 2.48
N ASP A 46 22.65 -0.76 2.29
CA ASP A 46 23.50 -1.86 2.78
C ASP A 46 23.81 -2.86 1.65
N GLY A 47 24.96 -2.69 1.01
CA GLY A 47 25.43 -3.56 -0.07
C GLY A 47 26.24 -4.78 0.39
N LEU A 48 26.43 -4.99 1.69
CA LEU A 48 27.22 -6.10 2.24
C LEU A 48 26.33 -7.23 2.74
N THR A 49 25.14 -6.90 3.24
CA THR A 49 24.21 -7.89 3.76
C THR A 49 23.68 -8.79 2.65
N VAL A 50 23.89 -10.10 2.83
CA VAL A 50 23.37 -11.16 1.96
C VAL A 50 22.07 -11.77 2.48
N ASP A 51 21.69 -11.47 3.72
CA ASP A 51 20.41 -11.89 4.31
C ASP A 51 19.26 -11.08 3.68
N PRO A 52 18.24 -11.73 3.10
CA PRO A 52 17.11 -11.01 2.55
C PRO A 52 16.14 -10.44 3.59
N ALA A 53 16.18 -10.91 4.85
CA ALA A 53 15.19 -10.54 5.85
C ALA A 53 15.09 -9.03 6.15
N PRO A 54 16.20 -8.26 6.23
CA PRO A 54 16.14 -6.82 6.52
C PRO A 54 15.40 -6.01 5.45
N PHE A 55 15.74 -6.18 4.16
CA PHE A 55 15.08 -5.41 3.11
C PHE A 55 13.62 -5.84 2.94
N GLN A 56 13.31 -7.13 3.11
CA GLN A 56 11.93 -7.63 3.06
C GLN A 56 11.09 -7.04 4.18
N ARG A 57 11.65 -6.89 5.39
CA ARG A 57 10.98 -6.24 6.52
C ARG A 57 10.66 -4.78 6.21
N ALA A 58 11.64 -4.02 5.70
CA ALA A 58 11.44 -2.62 5.31
C ALA A 58 10.38 -2.48 4.21
N ALA A 59 10.42 -3.35 3.21
CA ALA A 59 9.49 -3.36 2.10
C ALA A 59 8.05 -3.71 2.54
N ARG A 60 7.89 -4.72 3.39
CA ARG A 60 6.58 -5.09 3.96
C ARG A 60 6.00 -3.97 4.82
N GLN A 61 6.79 -3.32 5.67
CA GLN A 61 6.33 -2.19 6.49
C GLN A 61 5.80 -1.02 5.63
N ALA A 62 6.50 -0.69 4.54
CA ALA A 62 6.06 0.35 3.61
C ALA A 62 4.74 -0.02 2.92
N MET A 63 4.61 -1.28 2.48
CA MET A 63 3.36 -1.80 1.90
C MET A 63 2.20 -1.74 2.90
N GLU A 64 2.42 -2.20 4.14
CA GLU A 64 1.41 -2.22 5.20
C GLU A 64 0.88 -0.84 5.52
N LYS A 65 1.75 0.19 5.54
CA LYS A 65 1.34 1.58 5.77
C LYS A 65 0.36 2.06 4.70
N ILE A 66 0.65 1.81 3.43
CA ILE A 66 -0.26 2.16 2.32
C ILE A 66 -1.59 1.43 2.48
N VAL A 67 -1.56 0.11 2.69
CA VAL A 67 -2.78 -0.69 2.84
C VAL A 67 -3.64 -0.16 3.99
N ALA A 68 -3.04 0.11 5.15
CA ALA A 68 -3.74 0.67 6.31
C ALA A 68 -4.40 2.03 6.01
N GLU A 69 -3.68 2.93 5.34
CA GLU A 69 -4.22 4.21 4.90
C GLU A 69 -5.43 4.03 3.96
N ARG A 70 -5.35 3.09 3.01
CA ARG A 70 -6.47 2.76 2.12
C ARG A 70 -7.67 2.19 2.88
N MET A 71 -7.45 1.42 3.95
CA MET A 71 -8.54 0.94 4.80
C MET A 71 -9.33 2.09 5.45
N HIS A 72 -8.65 3.18 5.81
CA HIS A 72 -9.32 4.38 6.31
C HIS A 72 -10.11 5.09 5.20
N VAL A 73 -9.50 5.30 4.02
CA VAL A 73 -10.16 5.94 2.87
C VAL A 73 -11.42 5.17 2.45
N PHE A 74 -11.37 3.83 2.46
CA PHE A 74 -12.52 2.99 2.06
C PHE A 74 -13.56 2.84 3.18
N GLY A 75 -13.32 3.39 4.37
CA GLY A 75 -14.27 3.35 5.49
C GLY A 75 -14.40 1.99 6.19
N GLN A 76 -13.45 1.07 5.98
CA GLN A 76 -13.47 -0.27 6.59
C GLN A 76 -12.72 -0.35 7.93
N ALA A 77 -11.89 0.65 8.26
CA ALA A 77 -11.18 0.70 9.52
C ALA A 77 -12.15 0.60 10.72
N GLY A 78 -11.86 -0.32 11.65
CA GLY A 78 -12.69 -0.57 12.84
C GLY A 78 -13.94 -1.43 12.60
N GLN A 79 -14.23 -1.86 11.36
CA GLN A 79 -15.45 -2.63 11.06
C GLN A 79 -15.30 -4.15 11.29
N ALA A 80 -14.10 -4.65 11.58
CA ALA A 80 -13.79 -6.09 11.63
C ALA A 80 -14.63 -6.92 12.63
N TYR A 81 -15.10 -6.29 13.72
CA TYR A 81 -15.86 -6.95 14.79
C TYR A 81 -17.34 -6.59 14.81
N ARG A 82 -17.84 -5.82 13.83
CA ARG A 82 -19.20 -5.28 13.84
C ARG A 82 -20.31 -6.34 13.74
N HIS A 83 -19.95 -7.55 13.31
CA HIS A 83 -20.87 -8.68 13.13
C HIS A 83 -20.42 -9.94 13.89
N ARG A 84 -19.57 -9.77 14.91
CA ARG A 84 -19.24 -10.84 15.86
C ARG A 84 -20.11 -10.77 17.10
#